data_AF-A0A918ZV02-F1
#
_entry.id   AF-A0A918ZV02-F1
#
_cell.length_a   1.000
_cell.length_b   1.000
_cell.length_c   1.000
_cell.angle_alpha   90.00
_cell.angle_beta   90.00
_cell.angle_gamma   90.00
#
_symmetry.space_group_name_H-M   'P 1'
#
loop_
_entity.id
_entity.type
_entity.pdbx_description
1 polymer ?
#
loop_
_entity_poly.entity_id
_entity_poly.type
_entity_poly.pdbx_seq_one_letter_code
_entity_poly.pdbx_strand_id
1 'polypeptide(L)'
;MADAGTPEDPAAMIRARYALYVETLRARMPQAQFELLMEVIREYVKAGGGRFRLDLEPEEKELFTEEVQQELLILLGLLGAMEPGHEDRADHVVARLGDGEHAKAAMSLVPPDVANDSDKLRAMRDKLDAQQHQRRQDEQTVEDIARASGMDT
;
A
#
# COMPACT_ATOMS: atom_id res chain seq x y z
N MET A 1 35.68 7.91 30.14
CA MET A 1 35.30 6.67 29.44
C MET A 1 33.93 6.94 28.86
N ALA A 2 33.80 6.86 27.55
CA ALA A 2 32.59 7.22 26.82
C ALA A 2 31.46 6.25 27.17
N ASP A 3 30.31 6.81 27.54
CA ASP A 3 29.03 6.15 27.60
C ASP A 3 28.65 5.80 26.15
N ALA A 4 28.93 4.57 25.74
CA ALA A 4 28.51 4.04 24.45
C ALA A 4 27.01 3.73 24.58
N GLY A 5 26.18 4.74 24.28
CA GLY A 5 24.74 4.57 24.14
C GLY A 5 24.49 3.33 23.29
N THR A 6 23.79 2.36 23.87
CA THR A 6 23.34 1.14 23.18
C THR A 6 22.78 1.56 21.83
N PRO A 7 23.22 0.99 20.70
CA PRO A 7 22.59 1.29 19.41
C PRO A 7 21.11 0.96 19.57
N GLU A 8 20.26 1.98 19.49
CA GLU A 8 18.81 1.82 19.50
C GLU A 8 18.45 0.81 18.41
N ASP A 9 17.82 -0.31 18.79
CA ASP A 9 17.35 -1.32 17.84
C ASP A 9 16.43 -0.60 16.83
N PRO A 10 16.85 -0.42 15.55
CA PRO A 10 16.07 0.35 14.59
C PRO A 10 14.68 -0.25 14.40
N ALA A 11 14.56 -1.58 14.49
CA ALA A 11 13.29 -2.26 14.42
C ALA A 11 12.41 -1.97 15.64
N ALA A 12 12.99 -1.80 16.84
CA ALA A 12 12.23 -1.38 18.03
C ALA A 12 11.68 0.04 17.90
N MET A 13 12.48 0.96 17.36
CA MET A 13 12.05 2.33 17.08
C MET A 13 10.93 2.36 16.05
N ILE A 14 11.03 1.58 14.97
CA ILE A 14 10.00 1.47 13.93
C ILE A 14 8.72 0.85 14.49
N ARG A 15 8.81 -0.18 15.35
CA ARG A 15 7.65 -0.73 16.08
C ARG A 15 6.99 0.31 16.97
N ALA A 16 7.76 1.13 17.69
CA ALA A 16 7.23 2.21 18.51
C ALA A 16 6.54 3.29 17.65
N ARG A 17 7.14 3.67 16.51
CA ARG A 17 6.54 4.60 15.54
C ARG A 17 5.22 4.08 14.98
N TYR A 18 5.16 2.80 14.60
CA TYR A 18 3.93 2.15 14.16
C TYR A 18 2.84 2.18 15.24
N ALA A 19 3.17 1.79 16.47
CA ALA A 19 2.21 1.78 17.58
C ALA A 19 1.65 3.18 17.86
N LEU A 20 2.51 4.20 17.91
CA LEU A 20 2.09 5.59 18.10
C LEU A 20 1.20 6.07 16.94
N TYR A 21 1.52 5.68 15.71
CA TYR A 21 0.74 6.04 14.54
C TYR A 21 -0.67 5.44 14.60
N VAL A 22 -0.79 4.16 14.93
CA VAL A 22 -2.09 3.48 15.09
C VAL A 22 -2.94 4.14 16.18
N GLU A 23 -2.35 4.46 17.34
CA GLU A 23 -3.09 5.17 18.41
C GLU A 23 -3.54 6.57 17.97
N THR A 24 -2.71 7.27 17.19
CA THR A 24 -3.07 8.58 16.62
C THR A 24 -4.23 8.45 15.64
N LEU A 25 -4.21 7.44 14.76
CA LEU A 25 -5.31 7.16 13.84
C LEU A 25 -6.60 6.85 14.59
N ARG A 26 -6.55 5.99 15.61
CA ARG A 26 -7.72 5.66 16.44
C ARG A 26 -8.36 6.91 17.06
N ALA A 27 -7.55 7.88 17.48
CA ALA A 27 -8.04 9.09 18.12
C ALA A 27 -8.68 10.10 17.15
N ARG A 28 -8.27 10.12 15.88
CA ARG A 28 -8.68 11.16 14.91
C ARG A 28 -9.62 10.68 13.81
N MET A 29 -9.57 9.40 13.47
CA MET A 29 -10.30 8.82 12.34
C MET A 29 -11.71 8.35 12.78
N PRO A 30 -12.74 8.47 11.93
CA PRO A 30 -14.03 7.83 12.18
C PRO A 30 -13.88 6.33 12.48
N GLN A 31 -14.62 5.84 13.48
CA GLN A 31 -14.44 4.48 13.99
C GLN A 31 -14.56 3.40 12.89
N ALA A 32 -15.58 3.48 12.04
CA ALA A 32 -15.80 2.51 10.97
C ALA A 32 -14.64 2.47 9.96
N GLN A 33 -14.03 3.62 9.66
CA GLN A 33 -12.86 3.70 8.77
C GLN A 33 -11.61 3.11 9.43
N PHE A 34 -11.42 3.37 10.72
CA PHE A 34 -10.31 2.80 11.49
C PHE A 34 -10.43 1.27 11.58
N GLU A 35 -11.64 0.76 11.83
CA GLU A 35 -11.91 -0.68 11.89
C GLU A 35 -11.60 -1.37 10.55
N LEU A 36 -12.11 -0.81 9.45
CA LEU A 36 -11.79 -1.29 8.10
C LEU A 36 -10.29 -1.27 7.82
N LEU A 37 -9.60 -0.17 8.14
CA LEU A 37 -8.16 -0.04 7.93
C LEU A 37 -7.37 -1.13 8.70
N MET A 38 -7.72 -1.36 9.95
CA MET A 38 -7.05 -2.37 10.78
C MET A 38 -7.37 -3.80 10.35
N GLU A 39 -8.55 -4.05 9.81
CA GLU A 39 -8.93 -5.32 9.21
C GLU A 39 -8.09 -5.61 7.96
N VAL A 40 -7.99 -4.65 7.04
CA VAL A 40 -7.15 -4.76 5.84
C VAL A 40 -5.69 -5.03 6.19
N ILE A 41 -5.14 -4.32 7.18
CA ILE A 41 -3.76 -4.55 7.65
C ILE A 41 -3.60 -5.98 8.20
N ARG A 42 -4.58 -6.47 8.96
CA ARG A 42 -4.55 -7.82 9.52
C ARG A 42 -4.54 -8.88 8.41
N GLU A 43 -5.39 -8.73 7.40
CA GLU A 43 -5.43 -9.66 6.26
C GLU A 43 -4.14 -9.62 5.44
N TYR A 44 -3.58 -8.43 5.22
CA TYR A 44 -2.27 -8.28 4.56
C TYR A 44 -1.16 -9.03 5.32
N VAL A 45 -1.09 -8.88 6.64
CA VAL A 45 -0.09 -9.57 7.48
C VAL A 45 -0.31 -11.08 7.49
N LYS A 46 -1.57 -11.54 7.59
CA LYS A 46 -1.90 -12.97 7.52
C LYS A 46 -1.49 -13.60 6.18
N ALA A 47 -1.61 -12.86 5.09
CA ALA A 47 -1.18 -13.30 3.77
C ALA A 47 0.35 -13.34 3.59
N GLY A 48 1.14 -12.90 4.58
CA GLY A 48 2.60 -12.81 4.49
C GLY A 48 3.10 -11.59 3.71
N GLY A 49 2.22 -10.61 3.47
CA GLY A 49 2.52 -9.39 2.73
C GLY A 49 2.62 -9.56 1.21
N GLY A 50 3.26 -8.59 0.55
CA GLY A 50 3.46 -8.60 -0.90
C GLY A 50 2.26 -8.08 -1.69
N ARG A 51 1.92 -8.73 -2.80
CA ARG A 51 0.84 -8.26 -3.68
C ARG A 51 -0.51 -8.75 -3.16
N PHE A 52 -1.33 -7.82 -2.68
CA PHE A 52 -2.65 -8.08 -2.13
C PHE A 52 -3.73 -7.41 -3.01
N ARG A 53 -4.84 -8.11 -3.28
CA ARG A 53 -6.02 -7.55 -3.95
C ARG A 53 -7.11 -7.43 -2.89
N LEU A 54 -7.61 -6.21 -2.70
CA LEU A 54 -8.73 -5.94 -1.80
C LEU A 54 -10.03 -6.23 -2.54
N ASP A 55 -10.79 -7.19 -2.04
CA ASP A 55 -12.19 -7.37 -2.43
C ASP A 55 -13.03 -6.80 -1.30
N LEU A 56 -13.61 -5.63 -1.56
CA LEU A 56 -14.39 -4.88 -0.57
C LEU A 56 -15.86 -4.98 -0.91
N GLU A 57 -16.68 -5.21 0.10
CA GLU A 57 -18.13 -5.13 -0.02
C GLU A 57 -18.56 -3.69 -0.38
N PRO A 58 -19.74 -3.48 -0.98
CA PRO A 58 -20.20 -2.16 -1.38
C PRO A 58 -20.17 -1.11 -0.26
N GLU A 59 -20.54 -1.50 0.96
CA GLU A 59 -20.52 -0.63 2.15
C GLU A 59 -19.09 -0.26 2.57
N GLU A 60 -18.14 -1.21 2.45
CA GLU A 60 -16.73 -0.97 2.75
C GLU A 60 -16.07 -0.05 1.73
N LYS A 61 -16.50 -0.11 0.46
CA LYS A 61 -16.02 0.80 -0.59
C LYS A 61 -16.33 2.26 -0.29
N GLU A 62 -17.47 2.54 0.35
CA GLU A 62 -17.82 3.89 0.78
C GLU A 62 -16.91 4.39 1.93
N LEU A 63 -16.48 3.48 2.80
CA LEU A 63 -15.55 3.76 3.89
C LEU A 63 -14.09 3.87 3.41
N PHE A 64 -13.74 3.21 2.30
CA PHE A 64 -12.39 3.17 1.73
C PHE A 64 -12.02 4.43 0.93
N THR A 65 -12.16 5.57 1.61
CA THR A 65 -11.88 6.90 1.08
C THR A 65 -10.39 7.10 0.76
N GLU A 66 -10.07 8.20 0.06
CA GLU A 66 -8.69 8.53 -0.26
C GLU A 66 -7.82 8.70 0.99
N GLU A 67 -8.36 9.25 2.08
CA GLU A 67 -7.65 9.35 3.37
C GLU A 67 -7.29 7.95 3.88
N VAL A 68 -8.24 7.02 3.92
CA VAL A 68 -8.00 5.63 4.38
C VAL A 68 -6.94 4.93 3.52
N GLN A 69 -6.96 5.14 2.21
CA GLN A 69 -5.95 4.60 1.30
C GLN A 69 -4.54 5.16 1.57
N GLN A 70 -4.42 6.45 1.87
CA GLN A 70 -3.15 7.06 2.26
C GLN A 70 -2.63 6.47 3.57
N GLU A 71 -3.51 6.35 4.58
CA GLU A 71 -3.12 5.77 5.87
C GLU A 71 -2.73 4.30 5.75
N LEU A 72 -3.41 3.54 4.90
CA LEU A 72 -3.04 2.17 4.57
C LEU A 72 -1.61 2.11 4.03
N LEU A 73 -1.26 2.95 3.05
CA LEU A 73 0.08 2.97 2.47
C LEU A 73 1.15 3.32 3.51
N ILE A 74 0.88 4.27 4.42
CA ILE A 74 1.80 4.65 5.50
C ILE A 74 2.02 3.47 6.46
N LEU A 75 0.95 2.81 6.90
CA LEU A 75 1.04 1.64 7.78
C LEU A 75 1.80 0.49 7.12
N LEU A 76 1.56 0.23 5.83
CA LEU A 76 2.30 -0.78 5.07
C LEU A 76 3.79 -0.44 4.94
N GLY A 77 4.14 0.84 4.78
CA GLY A 77 5.51 1.33 4.81
C GLY A 77 6.22 1.05 6.11
N LEU A 78 5.58 1.40 7.23
CA LEU A 78 6.09 1.15 8.58
C LEU A 78 6.23 -0.34 8.87
N LEU A 79 5.28 -1.18 8.45
CA LEU A 79 5.39 -2.64 8.56
C LEU A 79 6.55 -3.19 7.73
N GLY A 80 6.68 -2.74 6.48
CA GLY A 80 7.79 -3.13 5.61
C GLY A 80 9.15 -2.69 6.14
N ALA A 81 9.21 -1.59 6.89
CA ALA A 81 10.44 -1.10 7.50
C ALA A 81 10.90 -1.91 8.72
N MET A 82 10.03 -2.78 9.27
CA MET A 82 10.42 -3.71 10.33
C MET A 82 11.25 -4.88 9.80
N GLU A 83 11.29 -5.08 8.48
CA GLU A 83 12.11 -6.10 7.84
C GLU A 83 13.58 -5.61 7.75
N PRO A 84 14.57 -6.45 8.15
CA PRO A 84 15.97 -6.05 8.11
C PRO A 84 16.43 -5.62 6.72
N GLY A 85 17.07 -4.45 6.62
CA GLY A 85 17.54 -3.89 5.35
C GLY A 85 16.49 -3.11 4.56
N HIS A 86 15.33 -2.83 5.16
CA HIS A 86 14.25 -2.02 4.59
C HIS A 86 13.83 -0.85 5.48
N GLU A 87 14.70 -0.45 6.43
CA GLU A 87 14.42 0.57 7.44
C GLU A 87 14.07 1.94 6.80
N ASP A 88 14.62 2.21 5.61
CA ASP A 88 14.37 3.41 4.81
C ASP A 88 12.89 3.60 4.43
N ARG A 89 12.12 2.50 4.37
CA ARG A 89 10.69 2.54 4.07
C ARG A 89 9.88 3.30 5.12
N ALA A 90 10.41 3.46 6.34
CA ALA A 90 9.74 4.23 7.40
C ALA A 90 9.68 5.73 7.06
N ASP A 91 10.55 6.21 6.18
CA ASP A 91 10.65 7.63 5.80
C ASP A 91 10.06 7.92 4.41
N HIS A 92 9.48 6.90 3.79
CA HIS A 92 8.74 7.11 2.55
C HIS A 92 7.47 7.92 2.79
N VAL A 93 7.05 8.61 1.74
CA VAL A 93 5.87 9.46 1.72
C VAL A 93 4.90 8.97 0.65
N VAL A 94 3.61 9.22 0.87
CA VAL A 94 2.59 8.90 -0.13
C VAL A 94 2.59 9.98 -1.20
N ALA A 95 2.84 9.57 -2.44
CA ALA A 95 2.76 10.43 -3.61
C ALA A 95 1.59 10.02 -4.50
N ARG A 96 0.84 11.02 -4.97
CA ARG A 96 -0.16 10.83 -6.03
C ARG A 96 0.55 10.75 -7.37
N LEU A 97 0.34 9.67 -8.09
CA LEU A 97 0.87 9.46 -9.44
C LEU A 97 0.02 10.17 -10.50
N GLY A 98 -1.22 10.53 -10.15
CA GLY A 98 -2.19 11.14 -11.04
C GLY A 98 -2.93 10.09 -11.89
N ASP A 99 -3.65 10.59 -12.90
CA ASP A 99 -4.43 9.75 -13.79
C ASP A 99 -3.60 9.30 -14.99
N GLY A 100 -3.60 7.99 -15.20
CA GLY A 100 -3.20 7.33 -16.43
C GLY A 100 -4.41 6.96 -17.30
N GLU A 101 -4.18 6.29 -18.41
CA GLU A 101 -5.23 5.72 -19.26
C GLU A 101 -6.00 4.61 -18.53
N HIS A 102 -5.28 3.77 -17.77
CA HIS A 102 -5.82 2.55 -17.17
C HIS A 102 -5.90 2.61 -15.64
N ALA A 103 -4.93 3.24 -14.98
CA ALA A 103 -4.90 3.47 -13.55
C ALA A 103 -5.34 4.92 -13.25
N LYS A 104 -6.41 5.06 -12.49
CA LYS A 104 -6.96 6.36 -12.05
C LYS A 104 -6.64 6.61 -10.58
N ALA A 105 -6.38 7.87 -10.23
CA ALA A 105 -6.08 8.31 -8.87
C ALA A 105 -5.03 7.44 -8.15
N ALA A 106 -4.04 6.93 -8.88
CA ALA A 106 -3.08 5.99 -8.31
C ALA A 106 -2.18 6.69 -7.29
N MET A 107 -1.95 6.03 -6.16
CA MET A 107 -1.05 6.48 -5.11
C MET A 107 0.06 5.44 -4.90
N SER A 108 1.23 5.91 -4.49
CA SER A 108 2.35 5.05 -4.17
C SER A 108 3.14 5.58 -2.99
N LEU A 109 3.68 4.67 -2.20
CA LEU A 109 4.62 4.99 -1.14
C LEU A 109 6.03 5.02 -1.72
N VAL A 110 6.67 6.19 -1.72
CA VAL A 110 7.96 6.42 -2.40
C VAL A 110 8.94 7.20 -1.51
N PRO A 111 10.25 7.10 -1.77
CA PRO A 111 11.24 7.98 -1.16
C PRO A 111 10.90 9.47 -1.38
N PRO A 112 11.24 10.37 -0.44
CA PRO A 112 10.97 11.80 -0.58
C PRO A 112 11.59 12.45 -1.83
N ASP A 113 12.78 12.01 -2.27
CA ASP A 113 13.40 12.54 -3.50
C ASP A 113 12.60 12.16 -4.76
N VAL A 114 11.94 11.00 -4.74
CA VAL A 114 11.06 10.54 -5.82
C VAL A 114 9.74 11.30 -5.80
N ALA A 115 9.18 11.56 -4.61
CA ALA A 115 7.95 12.33 -4.46
C ALA A 115 8.05 13.77 -5.01
N ASN A 116 9.26 14.34 -5.01
CA ASN A 116 9.54 15.68 -5.53
C ASN A 116 9.96 15.71 -7.01
N ASP A 117 10.02 14.55 -7.67
CA ASP A 117 10.46 14.41 -9.06
C ASP A 117 9.28 14.01 -9.96
N SER A 118 8.72 14.98 -10.69
CA SER A 118 7.57 14.77 -11.55
C SER A 118 7.83 13.75 -12.67
N ASP A 119 9.06 13.65 -13.15
CA ASP A 119 9.40 12.73 -14.25
C ASP A 119 9.46 11.29 -13.73
N LYS A 120 10.00 11.08 -12.52
CA LYS A 120 9.95 9.77 -11.86
C LYS A 120 8.51 9.34 -11.54
N LEU A 121 7.68 10.24 -11.01
CA LEU A 121 6.26 9.92 -10.72
C LEU A 121 5.50 9.59 -12.01
N ARG A 122 5.76 10.31 -13.10
CA ARG A 122 5.20 10.00 -14.43
C ARG A 122 5.62 8.62 -14.91
N ALA A 123 6.92 8.28 -14.82
CA ALA A 123 7.41 6.97 -15.22
C ALA A 123 6.79 5.83 -14.39
N MET A 124 6.56 6.06 -13.09
CA MET A 124 5.86 5.10 -12.23
C MET A 124 4.41 4.90 -12.65
N ARG A 125 3.70 6.01 -12.93
CA ARG A 125 2.32 5.98 -13.45
C ARG A 125 2.24 5.19 -14.75
N ASP A 126 3.09 5.51 -15.72
CA ASP A 126 3.06 4.89 -17.05
C ASP A 126 3.36 3.38 -16.95
N LYS A 127 4.26 2.98 -16.04
CA LYS A 127 4.52 1.57 -15.74
C LYS A 127 3.31 0.88 -15.11
N LEU A 128 2.62 1.54 -14.18
CA LEU A 128 1.42 0.99 -13.54
C LEU A 128 0.28 0.81 -14.56
N ASP A 129 0.10 1.80 -15.43
CA ASP A 129 -0.85 1.76 -16.54
C ASP A 129 -0.60 0.57 -17.47
N ALA A 130 0.63 0.41 -17.93
CA ALA A 130 1.02 -0.70 -18.81
C ALA A 130 0.77 -2.06 -18.13
N GLN A 131 1.07 -2.17 -16.83
CA GLN A 131 0.79 -3.39 -16.07
C GLN A 131 -0.72 -3.66 -15.94
N GLN A 132 -1.54 -2.64 -15.74
CA GLN A 132 -2.99 -2.81 -15.69
C GLN A 132 -3.56 -3.19 -17.05
N HIS A 133 -3.04 -2.60 -18.13
CA HIS A 133 -3.43 -2.96 -19.49
C HIS A 133 -3.13 -4.42 -19.78
N GLN A 134 -1.90 -4.86 -19.50
CA GLN A 134 -1.47 -6.23 -19.74
C GLN A 134 -2.34 -7.23 -18.96
N ARG A 135 -2.64 -6.94 -17.69
CA ARG A 135 -3.49 -7.83 -16.88
C ARG A 135 -4.89 -7.99 -17.45
N ARG A 136 -5.51 -6.91 -17.94
CA ARG A 136 -6.83 -7.00 -18.58
C ARG A 136 -6.79 -7.87 -19.84
N GLN A 137 -5.71 -7.77 -20.62
CA GLN A 137 -5.52 -8.62 -21.79
C GLN A 137 -5.33 -10.09 -21.41
N ASP A 138 -4.55 -10.35 -20.35
CA ASP A 138 -4.30 -11.70 -19.85
C ASP A 138 -5.59 -12.34 -19.31
N GLU A 139 -6.36 -11.59 -18.50
CA GLU A 139 -7.66 -12.02 -17.97
C GLU A 139 -8.65 -12.34 -19.12
N GLN A 140 -8.76 -11.46 -20.13
CA GLN A 140 -9.59 -11.70 -21.31
C GLN A 140 -9.15 -12.95 -22.10
N THR A 141 -7.84 -13.15 -22.25
CA THR A 141 -7.30 -14.29 -22.97
C THR A 141 -7.64 -15.60 -22.25
N VAL A 142 -7.54 -15.63 -20.92
CA VAL A 142 -7.92 -16.79 -20.11
C VAL A 142 -9.42 -17.09 -20.24
N GLU A 143 -10.28 -16.06 -20.18
CA GLU A 143 -11.72 -16.21 -20.38
C GLU A 143 -12.07 -16.76 -21.77
N ASP A 144 -11.40 -16.25 -22.81
CA ASP A 144 -11.64 -16.71 -24.19
C ASP A 144 -11.20 -18.16 -24.39
N ILE A 145 -10.11 -18.58 -23.74
CA ILE A 145 -9.66 -19.99 -23.71
C ILE A 145 -10.66 -20.86 -22.93
N ALA A 146 -11.15 -20.41 -21.77
CA ALA A 146 -12.13 -21.13 -20.97
C ALA A 146 -13.43 -21.37 -21.76
N ARG A 147 -13.93 -20.32 -22.44
CA ARG A 147 -15.08 -20.39 -23.34
C ARG A 147 -14.86 -21.33 -24.52
N ALA A 148 -13.72 -21.22 -25.20
CA ALA A 148 -13.39 -22.07 -26.34
C ALA A 148 -13.21 -23.55 -25.95
N SER A 149 -12.81 -23.81 -24.71
CA SER A 149 -12.60 -25.16 -24.18
C SER A 149 -13.84 -25.77 -23.53
N GLY A 150 -14.97 -25.04 -23.49
CA GLY A 150 -16.20 -25.49 -22.84
C GLY A 150 -16.08 -25.61 -21.32
N MET A 151 -15.15 -24.87 -20.72
CA MET A 151 -14.90 -24.84 -19.27
C MET A 151 -15.67 -23.72 -18.55
N ASP A 152 -16.49 -22.95 -19.28
CA ASP A 152 -17.47 -22.03 -18.69
C ASP A 152 -18.55 -22.86 -17.97
N THR A 153 -18.42 -23.04 -16.66
CA THR A 153 -19.50 -23.52 -15.77
C THR A 153 -20.39 -22.39 -15.31
#